data_AF-A0A8X7CQA3-F1
#
_entry.id   AF-A0A8X7CQA3-F1
#
_cell.length_a   1.000
_cell.length_b   1.000
_cell.length_c   1.000
_cell.angle_alpha   90.00
_cell.angle_beta   90.00
_cell.angle_gamma   90.00
#
_symmetry.space_group_name_H-M   'P 1'
#
loop_
_entity.id
_entity.type
_entity.pdbx_description
1 polymer ?
#
loop_
_entity_poly.entity_id
_entity_poly.type
_entity_poly.pdbx_seq_one_letter_code
_entity_poly.pdbx_strand_id
1 'polypeptide(L)'
;MKSKKYDALTSRHDVIRDCVPKELNFQQRTFEIMNYSRTYNLPIDTHYSISDRCKNFASKELESQKMWSSNQNGAKTDQKFKAPFYQDVDGFRIPGMFSAEAFKSALKYKPNPGDLFIVTFPKCGTTWVQHIVTCILKNGKSFQSALEFFTKTPFLELIGGSAVESMKKPYSIKIHLPFHLTPWSASAKYIFVARNPKDCCVSFYHHTVDTPGYYFQDGKFDDFFELFIKGEVDFGDYFDTLLSWYEHRDDPNVLFITYEQLKKDKRTCILKIAEFIGPQYKDKLEKDEKMLEEIIFHSSFKFMKEHVSKLMAELGIMIANNPEMLTNNQDIPSALRKVMLSGDFELSKKDAKKIAIVRKGIIGDWRNHLSPVQNARLEKKFKEKTEGTDLQNLWKNDM
;
A
#
# COMPACT_ATOMS: atom_id res chain seq x y z
N MET A 1 -45.99 49.72 -25.27
CA MET A 1 -44.74 50.02 -24.53
C MET A 1 -43.92 48.73 -24.40
N LYS A 2 -42.60 48.82 -24.62
CA LYS A 2 -41.55 47.78 -24.50
C LYS A 2 -41.58 47.13 -23.07
N SER A 3 -41.05 45.95 -22.72
CA SER A 3 -39.81 45.25 -23.13
C SER A 3 -39.75 43.78 -22.61
N LYS A 4 -38.79 42.98 -23.12
CA LYS A 4 -38.40 41.61 -22.72
C LYS A 4 -37.59 41.56 -21.39
N LYS A 5 -37.65 40.44 -20.63
CA LYS A 5 -36.53 39.49 -20.31
C LYS A 5 -36.91 38.41 -19.28
N TYR A 6 -36.27 37.24 -19.42
CA TYR A 6 -36.25 36.04 -18.56
C TYR A 6 -35.48 36.24 -17.24
N ASP A 7 -35.83 35.46 -16.19
CA ASP A 7 -34.99 34.77 -15.16
C ASP A 7 -35.92 34.12 -14.11
N ALA A 8 -35.61 33.10 -13.29
CA ALA A 8 -34.94 31.80 -13.37
C ALA A 8 -35.30 31.03 -12.06
N LEU A 9 -35.51 29.72 -12.14
CA LEU A 9 -35.30 28.70 -11.08
C LEU A 9 -36.18 28.64 -9.81
N THR A 10 -37.23 27.82 -9.86
CA THR A 10 -37.78 27.04 -8.73
C THR A 10 -36.81 25.89 -8.35
N SER A 11 -36.55 25.73 -7.04
CA SER A 11 -35.56 24.81 -6.44
C SER A 11 -36.07 23.36 -6.28
N ARG A 12 -35.16 22.42 -5.98
CA ARG A 12 -34.86 21.29 -6.88
C ARG A 12 -34.64 19.93 -6.16
N HIS A 13 -35.12 19.73 -4.92
CA HIS A 13 -34.70 18.59 -4.07
C HIS A 13 -35.73 17.59 -3.56
N ASP A 14 -37.01 17.93 -3.42
CA ASP A 14 -38.01 16.99 -2.90
C ASP A 14 -38.60 16.03 -3.95
N VAL A 15 -38.13 16.09 -5.22
CA VAL A 15 -38.55 15.14 -6.26
C VAL A 15 -37.80 13.80 -6.16
N ILE A 16 -36.68 13.74 -5.43
CA ILE A 16 -35.71 12.65 -5.58
C ILE A 16 -36.06 11.42 -4.77
N ARG A 17 -36.57 11.59 -3.54
CA ARG A 17 -36.76 10.46 -2.63
C ARG A 17 -38.05 9.65 -2.94
N ASP A 18 -39.02 10.19 -3.66
CA ASP A 18 -40.24 9.49 -4.11
C ASP A 18 -40.18 8.97 -5.55
N CYS A 19 -39.15 9.32 -6.34
CA CYS A 19 -39.00 8.83 -7.71
C CYS A 19 -38.31 7.47 -7.83
N VAL A 20 -37.94 6.81 -6.71
CA VAL A 20 -37.22 5.53 -6.79
C VAL A 20 -38.08 4.35 -6.31
N PRO A 21 -38.48 3.45 -7.25
CA PRO A 21 -39.38 2.33 -7.00
C PRO A 21 -38.94 1.39 -5.86
N LYS A 22 -39.93 0.89 -5.10
CA LYS A 22 -39.66 0.05 -3.92
C LYS A 22 -39.27 -1.40 -4.23
N GLU A 23 -39.48 -1.82 -5.47
CA GLU A 23 -39.19 -3.16 -6.00
C GLU A 23 -37.70 -3.34 -6.36
N LEU A 24 -36.93 -2.26 -6.30
CA LEU A 24 -35.50 -2.23 -6.61
C LEU A 24 -34.63 -2.64 -5.40
N ASN A 25 -33.54 -3.34 -5.69
CA ASN A 25 -32.58 -3.81 -4.68
C ASN A 25 -31.61 -2.69 -4.23
N PHE A 26 -30.85 -2.94 -3.16
CA PHE A 26 -30.05 -1.93 -2.46
C PHE A 26 -29.03 -1.20 -3.37
N GLN A 27 -28.41 -1.90 -4.31
CA GLN A 27 -27.45 -1.30 -5.24
C GLN A 27 -28.14 -0.38 -6.28
N GLN A 28 -29.35 -0.73 -6.71
CA GLN A 28 -30.17 0.09 -7.61
C GLN A 28 -30.69 1.37 -6.92
N ARG A 29 -30.96 1.36 -5.61
CA ARG A 29 -31.40 2.53 -4.83
C ARG A 29 -30.28 3.52 -4.50
N THR A 30 -29.10 3.01 -4.17
CA THR A 30 -27.95 3.87 -3.87
C THR A 30 -27.39 4.50 -5.15
N PHE A 31 -27.52 3.83 -6.30
CA PHE A 31 -27.18 4.37 -7.62
C PHE A 31 -28.10 5.53 -8.04
N GLU A 32 -29.40 5.44 -7.74
CA GLU A 32 -30.38 6.50 -8.04
C GLU A 32 -30.22 7.74 -7.12
N ILE A 33 -29.96 7.58 -5.80
CA ILE A 33 -29.69 8.69 -4.86
C ILE A 33 -28.38 9.43 -5.21
N MET A 34 -27.34 8.69 -5.60
CA MET A 34 -26.05 9.30 -5.97
C MET A 34 -26.09 9.98 -7.35
N ASN A 35 -26.82 9.44 -8.35
CA ASN A 35 -26.96 10.06 -9.68
C ASN A 35 -27.76 11.36 -9.67
N TYR A 36 -28.73 11.47 -8.76
CA TYR A 36 -29.56 12.66 -8.68
C TYR A 36 -28.87 13.82 -7.93
N SER A 37 -28.05 13.55 -6.89
CA SER A 37 -27.29 14.60 -6.18
C SER A 37 -26.07 15.12 -6.96
N ARG A 38 -25.47 14.28 -7.82
CA ARG A 38 -24.38 14.69 -8.73
C ARG A 38 -24.85 15.57 -9.90
N THR A 39 -26.02 15.27 -10.50
CA THR A 39 -26.48 15.89 -11.75
C THR A 39 -26.90 17.36 -11.59
N TYR A 40 -27.16 17.84 -10.37
CA TYR A 40 -27.70 19.18 -10.16
C TYR A 40 -26.90 20.09 -9.20
N ASN A 41 -25.72 19.65 -8.75
CA ASN A 41 -24.80 20.40 -7.86
C ASN A 41 -25.52 21.02 -6.65
N LEU A 42 -26.24 20.14 -5.97
CA LEU A 42 -27.44 20.45 -5.22
C LEU A 42 -27.18 19.94 -3.79
N PRO A 43 -27.17 20.80 -2.75
CA PRO A 43 -26.95 20.36 -1.36
C PRO A 43 -28.04 19.36 -0.97
N ILE A 44 -27.73 18.19 -0.40
CA ILE A 44 -28.75 17.19 -0.03
C ILE A 44 -29.63 17.78 1.09
N ASP A 45 -30.66 18.52 0.71
CA ASP A 45 -31.62 19.16 1.62
C ASP A 45 -32.67 18.13 2.01
N THR A 46 -32.54 17.61 3.22
CA THR A 46 -33.55 16.80 3.88
C THR A 46 -34.64 17.71 4.47
N HIS A 47 -35.62 18.13 3.68
CA HIS A 47 -36.85 18.75 4.22
C HIS A 47 -38.13 18.01 3.81
N TYR A 48 -38.12 16.67 3.96
CA TYR A 48 -39.34 15.99 4.40
C TYR A 48 -39.78 16.62 5.72
N SER A 49 -41.06 17.01 5.79
CA SER A 49 -41.65 17.55 7.01
C SER A 49 -41.31 16.62 8.18
N ILE A 50 -40.58 17.23 9.10
CA ILE A 50 -40.05 16.64 10.31
C ILE A 50 -41.24 16.38 11.20
N SER A 51 -41.92 15.26 10.98
CA SER A 51 -42.66 14.65 12.08
C SER A 51 -41.63 14.10 13.05
N ASP A 52 -41.93 14.20 14.35
CA ASP A 52 -41.04 14.08 15.50
C ASP A 52 -40.19 12.79 15.62
N ARG A 53 -40.10 11.95 14.59
CA ARG A 53 -39.25 10.77 14.48
C ARG A 53 -37.89 10.98 13.81
N CYS A 54 -37.63 12.11 13.13
CA CYS A 54 -36.31 12.39 12.54
C CYS A 54 -35.23 12.78 13.57
N LYS A 55 -35.61 13.05 14.82
CA LYS A 55 -34.68 13.30 15.95
C LYS A 55 -33.90 12.03 16.38
N ASN A 56 -34.30 10.83 15.92
CA ASN A 56 -33.74 9.55 16.39
C ASN A 56 -32.72 8.89 15.44
N PHE A 57 -32.35 9.50 14.30
CA PHE A 57 -31.45 8.86 13.31
C PHE A 57 -30.14 9.63 13.06
N ALA A 58 -30.16 10.97 13.14
CA ALA A 58 -28.92 11.74 13.30
C ALA A 58 -28.24 11.41 14.65
N SER A 59 -29.01 10.96 15.65
CA SER A 59 -28.42 10.35 16.85
C SER A 59 -27.74 9.04 16.51
N LYS A 60 -28.21 8.23 15.53
CA LYS A 60 -27.67 6.90 15.22
C LYS A 60 -26.35 6.85 14.47
N GLU A 61 -26.06 7.81 13.59
CA GLU A 61 -24.80 7.85 12.82
C GLU A 61 -23.72 8.70 13.50
N LEU A 62 -24.15 9.74 14.21
CA LEU A 62 -23.36 10.33 15.29
C LEU A 62 -23.18 9.31 16.43
N GLU A 63 -24.11 8.38 16.66
CA GLU A 63 -23.92 7.18 17.51
C GLU A 63 -23.10 6.12 16.79
N SER A 64 -22.92 6.07 15.47
CA SER A 64 -21.99 5.15 14.78
C SER A 64 -20.55 5.66 14.84
N GLN A 65 -20.35 6.97 14.72
CA GLN A 65 -19.08 7.65 14.93
C GLN A 65 -18.76 7.78 16.42
N LYS A 66 -19.76 8.07 17.26
CA LYS A 66 -19.66 7.89 18.71
C LYS A 66 -19.58 6.42 19.08
N MET A 67 -20.14 5.44 18.37
CA MET A 67 -19.97 3.98 18.58
C MET A 67 -18.65 3.49 18.04
N TRP A 68 -17.99 4.13 17.08
CA TRP A 68 -16.60 3.81 16.79
C TRP A 68 -15.72 4.40 17.90
N SER A 69 -16.00 5.64 18.30
CA SER A 69 -15.37 6.31 19.46
C SER A 69 -15.77 5.72 20.83
N SER A 70 -16.82 4.90 20.90
CA SER A 70 -17.35 4.26 22.13
C SER A 70 -17.43 2.74 22.07
N ASN A 71 -17.18 2.10 20.92
CA ASN A 71 -16.78 0.69 20.83
C ASN A 71 -15.28 0.56 21.13
N GLN A 72 -14.52 1.66 21.07
CA GLN A 72 -13.28 1.81 21.85
C GLN A 72 -13.54 1.90 23.38
N ASN A 73 -14.78 2.17 23.82
CA ASN A 73 -15.18 2.08 25.24
C ASN A 73 -15.89 0.75 25.59
N GLY A 74 -16.06 -0.16 24.62
CA GLY A 74 -16.76 -1.45 24.79
C GLY A 74 -15.83 -2.60 25.20
N ALA A 75 -14.54 -2.48 24.90
CA ALA A 75 -13.49 -3.17 25.62
C ALA A 75 -12.77 -2.10 26.45
N LYS A 76 -12.91 -2.14 27.77
CA LYS A 76 -11.96 -1.46 28.66
C LYS A 76 -10.59 -2.10 28.45
N THR A 77 -9.90 -1.65 27.42
CA THR A 77 -8.46 -1.82 27.25
C THR A 77 -7.93 -0.42 27.05
N ASP A 78 -7.07 0.02 27.97
CA ASP A 78 -6.45 1.33 28.09
C ASP A 78 -5.66 1.80 26.84
N GLN A 79 -6.30 2.02 25.69
CA GLN A 79 -5.61 2.55 24.50
C GLN A 79 -5.79 4.07 24.41
N LYS A 80 -4.81 4.78 25.00
CA LYS A 80 -4.68 6.25 25.02
C LYS A 80 -4.12 6.88 23.73
N PHE A 81 -3.99 6.14 22.63
CA PHE A 81 -3.24 6.58 21.45
C PHE A 81 -4.06 6.51 20.16
N LYS A 82 -3.86 7.48 19.26
CA LYS A 82 -4.50 7.50 17.93
C LYS A 82 -3.97 6.32 17.11
N ALA A 83 -4.85 5.63 16.37
CA ALA A 83 -4.47 4.53 15.48
C ALA A 83 -4.79 4.84 14.00
N PRO A 84 -3.97 4.36 13.05
CA PRO A 84 -4.29 4.43 11.63
C PRO A 84 -5.49 3.56 11.25
N PHE A 85 -6.10 3.85 10.10
CA PHE A 85 -7.23 3.10 9.56
C PHE A 85 -6.77 1.73 9.04
N TYR A 86 -7.09 0.71 9.84
CA TYR A 86 -6.84 -0.70 9.56
C TYR A 86 -8.15 -1.49 9.62
N GLN A 87 -8.15 -2.66 9.01
CA GLN A 87 -9.22 -3.64 9.14
C GLN A 87 -8.64 -5.01 9.45
N ASP A 88 -9.39 -5.82 10.19
CA ASP A 88 -9.06 -7.22 10.42
C ASP A 88 -9.81 -8.09 9.40
N VAL A 89 -9.08 -8.98 8.72
CA VAL A 89 -9.65 -9.96 7.80
C VAL A 89 -9.14 -11.34 8.20
N ASP A 90 -10.05 -12.14 8.75
CA ASP A 90 -9.78 -13.52 9.21
C ASP A 90 -8.59 -13.60 10.20
N GLY A 91 -8.47 -12.62 11.11
CA GLY A 91 -7.42 -12.55 12.13
C GLY A 91 -6.11 -11.92 11.66
N PHE A 92 -6.07 -11.40 10.43
CA PHE A 92 -4.91 -10.68 9.90
C PHE A 92 -5.23 -9.21 9.62
N ARG A 93 -4.41 -8.31 10.15
CA ARG A 93 -4.60 -6.87 10.01
C ARG A 93 -4.05 -6.36 8.69
N ILE A 94 -4.89 -5.72 7.89
CA ILE A 94 -4.51 -5.09 6.61
C ILE A 94 -4.89 -3.60 6.61
N PRO A 95 -4.36 -2.79 5.68
CA PRO A 95 -4.79 -1.40 5.53
C PRO A 95 -6.31 -1.30 5.32
N GLY A 96 -6.96 -0.34 5.97
CA GLY A 96 -8.42 -0.17 5.89
C GLY A 96 -8.92 0.15 4.48
N MET A 97 -8.06 0.72 3.64
CA MET A 97 -8.33 1.02 2.22
C MET A 97 -8.26 -0.21 1.30
N PHE A 98 -7.82 -1.38 1.79
CA PHE A 98 -7.74 -2.58 0.96
C PHE A 98 -9.13 -3.24 0.86
N SER A 99 -9.39 -3.95 -0.24
CA SER A 99 -10.58 -4.78 -0.32
C SER A 99 -10.34 -6.11 0.41
N ALA A 100 -11.17 -6.44 1.40
CA ALA A 100 -11.14 -7.73 2.06
C ALA A 100 -11.34 -8.90 1.06
N GLU A 101 -12.12 -8.70 0.00
CA GLU A 101 -12.33 -9.68 -1.07
C GLU A 101 -11.05 -9.87 -1.90
N ALA A 102 -10.37 -8.79 -2.26
CA ALA A 102 -9.08 -8.83 -2.95
C ALA A 102 -8.04 -9.54 -2.08
N PHE A 103 -7.97 -9.22 -0.79
CA PHE A 103 -7.07 -9.88 0.16
C PHE A 103 -7.35 -11.39 0.27
N LYS A 104 -8.62 -11.82 0.43
CA LYS A 104 -8.97 -13.25 0.45
C LYS A 104 -8.67 -13.94 -0.89
N SER A 105 -8.79 -13.23 -2.01
CA SER A 105 -8.38 -13.72 -3.33
C SER A 105 -6.85 -13.87 -3.42
N ALA A 106 -6.09 -12.94 -2.84
CA ALA A 106 -4.62 -12.99 -2.77
C ALA A 106 -4.14 -14.25 -2.03
N LEU A 107 -4.71 -14.55 -0.86
CA LEU A 107 -4.37 -15.75 -0.09
C LEU A 107 -4.66 -17.07 -0.81
N LYS A 108 -5.58 -17.05 -1.79
CA LYS A 108 -5.94 -18.22 -2.62
C LYS A 108 -5.19 -18.30 -3.94
N TYR A 109 -4.33 -17.32 -4.24
CA TYR A 109 -3.54 -17.32 -5.46
C TYR A 109 -2.72 -18.61 -5.55
N LYS A 110 -2.61 -19.19 -6.74
CA LYS A 110 -1.78 -20.37 -6.99
C LYS A 110 -0.60 -19.95 -7.83
N PRO A 111 0.62 -19.85 -7.26
CA PRO A 111 1.77 -19.43 -8.03
C PRO A 111 2.04 -20.37 -9.20
N ASN A 112 2.23 -19.78 -10.37
CA ASN A 112 2.62 -20.48 -11.60
C ASN A 112 4.14 -20.72 -11.61
N PRO A 113 4.61 -21.74 -12.36
CA PRO A 113 6.03 -21.89 -12.61
C PRO A 113 6.67 -20.61 -13.15
N GLY A 114 7.78 -20.20 -12.53
CA GLY A 114 8.52 -19.00 -12.90
C GLY A 114 7.87 -17.69 -12.44
N ASP A 115 6.82 -17.71 -11.60
CA ASP A 115 6.42 -16.51 -10.88
C ASP A 115 7.53 -16.05 -9.94
N LEU A 116 7.72 -14.74 -9.88
CA LEU A 116 8.75 -14.09 -9.09
C LEU A 116 8.09 -13.15 -8.09
N PHE A 117 8.26 -13.43 -6.80
CA PHE A 117 7.74 -12.62 -5.71
C PHE A 117 8.83 -11.71 -5.14
N ILE A 118 8.46 -10.46 -4.86
CA ILE A 118 9.22 -9.53 -4.05
C ILE A 118 8.50 -9.42 -2.72
N VAL A 119 9.12 -9.95 -1.68
CA VAL A 119 8.55 -10.08 -0.34
C VAL A 119 9.30 -9.19 0.63
N THR A 120 8.56 -8.41 1.41
CA THR A 120 9.13 -7.51 2.41
C THR A 120 8.11 -7.30 3.52
N PHE A 121 8.50 -7.13 4.77
CA PHE A 121 7.64 -6.36 5.67
C PHE A 121 7.54 -4.92 5.12
N PRO A 122 6.41 -4.19 5.26
CA PRO A 122 6.30 -2.83 4.78
C PRO A 122 7.54 -1.99 5.13
N LYS A 123 8.03 -1.22 4.15
CA LYS A 123 9.16 -0.27 4.30
C LYS A 123 10.55 -0.87 4.44
N CYS A 124 10.72 -2.16 4.13
CA CYS A 124 12.04 -2.79 4.05
C CYS A 124 12.75 -2.62 2.68
N GLY A 125 12.26 -1.74 1.80
CA GLY A 125 12.90 -1.45 0.51
C GLY A 125 12.21 -2.03 -0.72
N THR A 126 10.92 -2.38 -0.62
CA THR A 126 10.12 -3.00 -1.68
C THR A 126 10.21 -2.27 -3.01
N THR A 127 9.97 -0.95 -3.03
CA THR A 127 10.03 -0.14 -4.25
C THR A 127 11.42 -0.17 -4.90
N TRP A 128 12.47 -0.28 -4.10
CA TRP A 128 13.84 -0.34 -4.61
C TRP A 128 14.11 -1.64 -5.35
N VAL A 129 13.70 -2.76 -4.77
CA VAL A 129 13.85 -4.08 -5.41
C VAL A 129 12.86 -4.25 -6.57
N GLN A 130 11.65 -3.69 -6.51
CA GLN A 130 10.73 -3.60 -7.66
C GLN A 130 11.41 -2.92 -8.87
N HIS A 131 12.13 -1.81 -8.64
CA HIS A 131 12.89 -1.14 -9.70
C HIS A 131 14.06 -1.98 -10.21
N ILE A 132 14.86 -2.58 -9.32
CA ILE A 132 16.00 -3.42 -9.73
C ILE A 132 15.52 -4.60 -10.57
N VAL A 133 14.56 -5.37 -10.06
CA VAL A 133 13.99 -6.54 -10.76
C VAL A 133 13.40 -6.12 -12.11
N THR A 134 12.65 -5.03 -12.16
CA THR A 134 12.10 -4.53 -13.43
C THR A 134 13.19 -4.15 -14.42
N CYS A 135 14.24 -3.45 -13.98
CA CYS A 135 15.34 -3.09 -14.88
C CYS A 135 16.09 -4.33 -15.38
N ILE A 136 16.27 -5.36 -14.55
CA ILE A 136 16.84 -6.65 -14.97
C ILE A 136 15.96 -7.30 -16.06
N LEU A 137 14.64 -7.40 -15.82
CA LEU A 137 13.69 -7.99 -16.76
C LEU A 137 13.54 -7.18 -18.06
N LYS A 138 13.82 -5.87 -18.01
CA LYS A 138 13.70 -4.92 -19.13
C LYS A 138 15.04 -4.49 -19.72
N ASN A 139 16.12 -5.24 -19.47
CA ASN A 139 17.44 -4.97 -20.06
C ASN A 139 17.95 -3.54 -19.78
N GLY A 140 17.99 -3.16 -18.50
CA GLY A 140 18.49 -1.85 -18.05
C GLY A 140 17.42 -0.77 -17.93
N LYS A 141 16.25 -0.93 -18.55
CA LYS A 141 15.22 0.13 -18.64
C LYS A 141 14.31 0.21 -17.41
N SER A 142 14.11 1.42 -16.90
CA SER A 142 13.12 1.72 -15.84
C SER A 142 11.67 1.67 -16.34
N PHE A 143 10.71 1.82 -15.42
CA PHE A 143 9.31 2.05 -15.71
C PHE A 143 9.12 3.33 -16.54
N GLN A 144 8.24 3.30 -17.54
CA GLN A 144 7.95 4.42 -18.42
C GLN A 144 6.68 5.16 -18.03
N SER A 145 5.81 4.52 -17.23
CA SER A 145 4.57 5.11 -16.73
C SER A 145 4.17 4.49 -15.39
N ALA A 146 3.29 5.17 -14.65
CA ALA A 146 2.72 4.61 -13.43
C ALA A 146 1.88 3.34 -13.70
N LEU A 147 1.15 3.31 -14.83
CA LEU A 147 0.42 2.11 -15.21
C LEU A 147 1.36 0.93 -15.42
N GLU A 148 2.52 1.15 -16.04
CA GLU A 148 3.54 0.12 -16.15
C GLU A 148 4.06 -0.31 -14.76
N PHE A 149 4.28 0.64 -13.84
CA PHE A 149 4.68 0.31 -12.47
C PHE A 149 3.70 -0.66 -11.79
N PHE A 150 2.40 -0.36 -11.83
CA PHE A 150 1.37 -1.19 -11.19
C PHE A 150 1.09 -2.52 -11.92
N THR A 151 1.29 -2.59 -13.24
CA THR A 151 1.05 -3.82 -14.02
C THR A 151 2.27 -4.74 -14.08
N LYS A 152 3.49 -4.19 -13.99
CA LYS A 152 4.75 -4.96 -13.97
C LYS A 152 5.20 -5.33 -12.58
N THR A 153 4.67 -4.66 -11.56
CA THR A 153 4.88 -5.04 -10.16
C THR A 153 3.59 -5.05 -9.33
N PRO A 154 2.60 -5.89 -9.70
CA PRO A 154 1.30 -5.89 -9.06
C PRO A 154 1.40 -6.26 -7.57
N PHE A 155 0.63 -5.56 -6.73
CA PHE A 155 0.55 -5.81 -5.29
C PHE A 155 -0.61 -6.77 -5.01
N LEU A 156 -0.29 -8.03 -4.74
CA LEU A 156 -1.27 -9.13 -4.72
C LEU A 156 -2.41 -8.88 -3.73
N GLU A 157 -2.10 -8.45 -2.51
CA GLU A 157 -3.05 -8.19 -1.42
C GLU A 157 -3.99 -7.03 -1.71
N LEU A 158 -3.57 -6.10 -2.57
CA LEU A 158 -4.32 -4.91 -2.93
C LEU A 158 -5.31 -5.19 -4.07
N ILE A 159 -4.91 -6.00 -5.06
CA ILE A 159 -5.71 -6.23 -6.28
C ILE A 159 -6.31 -7.65 -6.40
N GLY A 160 -5.85 -8.58 -5.57
CA GLY A 160 -6.28 -9.98 -5.55
C GLY A 160 -5.62 -10.86 -6.60
N GLY A 161 -5.67 -12.17 -6.36
CA GLY A 161 -5.06 -13.20 -7.22
C GLY A 161 -5.59 -13.16 -8.66
N SER A 162 -6.91 -13.08 -8.84
CA SER A 162 -7.52 -13.05 -10.18
C SER A 162 -7.09 -11.85 -11.03
N ALA A 163 -6.79 -10.71 -10.40
CA ALA A 163 -6.26 -9.55 -11.11
C ALA A 163 -4.80 -9.75 -11.53
N VAL A 164 -3.99 -10.44 -10.71
CA VAL A 164 -2.60 -10.80 -11.05
C VAL A 164 -2.55 -11.84 -12.17
N GLU A 165 -3.45 -12.82 -12.17
CA GLU A 165 -3.54 -13.86 -13.23
C GLU A 165 -3.77 -13.29 -14.63
N SER A 166 -4.45 -12.13 -14.73
CA SER A 166 -4.70 -11.46 -16.02
C SER A 166 -3.55 -10.55 -16.49
N MET A 167 -2.48 -10.39 -15.71
CA MET A 167 -1.34 -9.55 -16.08
C MET A 167 -0.45 -10.21 -17.15
N LYS A 168 0.09 -9.40 -18.05
CA LYS A 168 1.02 -9.87 -19.12
C LYS A 168 2.46 -9.93 -18.59
N LYS A 169 3.04 -11.14 -18.55
CA LYS A 169 4.46 -11.39 -18.24
C LYS A 169 5.40 -10.69 -19.26
N PRO A 170 6.66 -10.39 -18.90
CA PRO A 170 7.25 -10.56 -17.57
C PRO A 170 6.73 -9.50 -16.59
N TYR A 171 6.54 -9.90 -15.33
CA TYR A 171 6.24 -9.06 -14.17
C TYR A 171 6.78 -9.75 -12.90
N SER A 172 6.87 -9.03 -11.78
CA SER A 172 7.17 -9.60 -10.46
C SER A 172 6.07 -9.22 -9.46
N ILE A 173 5.59 -10.17 -8.66
CA ILE A 173 4.47 -9.97 -7.72
C ILE A 173 5.01 -9.38 -6.42
N LYS A 174 4.44 -8.27 -5.97
CA LYS A 174 4.76 -7.68 -4.67
C LYS A 174 3.84 -8.28 -3.61
N ILE A 175 4.41 -8.67 -2.46
CA ILE A 175 3.67 -9.03 -1.24
C ILE A 175 4.36 -8.52 0.05
N HIS A 176 3.58 -8.44 1.12
CA HIS A 176 3.94 -8.08 2.50
C HIS A 176 3.54 -9.15 3.53
N LEU A 177 3.18 -10.36 3.08
CA LEU A 177 2.71 -11.44 3.94
C LEU A 177 3.86 -12.15 4.68
N PRO A 178 3.63 -12.61 5.92
CA PRO A 178 4.51 -13.60 6.56
C PRO A 178 4.46 -14.92 5.78
N PHE A 179 5.47 -15.78 5.98
CA PHE A 179 5.63 -16.99 5.18
C PHE A 179 4.39 -17.90 5.22
N HIS A 180 3.82 -18.13 6.40
CA HIS A 180 2.67 -19.01 6.60
C HIS A 180 1.36 -18.54 5.93
N LEU A 181 1.26 -17.26 5.54
CA LEU A 181 0.12 -16.73 4.76
C LEU A 181 0.45 -16.59 3.26
N THR A 182 1.70 -16.78 2.88
CA THR A 182 2.15 -16.56 1.52
C THR A 182 1.68 -17.70 0.61
N PRO A 183 1.09 -17.39 -0.56
CA PRO A 183 0.91 -18.36 -1.63
C PRO A 183 2.24 -19.02 -2.03
N TRP A 184 2.46 -20.24 -1.56
CA TRP A 184 3.73 -20.96 -1.72
C TRP A 184 3.71 -21.91 -2.92
N SER A 185 4.84 -21.99 -3.63
CA SER A 185 5.11 -22.98 -4.67
C SER A 185 6.61 -23.17 -4.81
N ALA A 186 7.08 -24.42 -4.82
CA ALA A 186 8.48 -24.75 -5.09
C ALA A 186 8.94 -24.35 -6.51
N SER A 187 7.99 -24.13 -7.43
CA SER A 187 8.25 -23.71 -8.82
C SER A 187 8.22 -22.19 -9.02
N ALA A 188 7.90 -21.42 -7.97
CA ALA A 188 8.00 -19.97 -7.94
C ALA A 188 9.25 -19.55 -7.16
N LYS A 189 9.69 -18.30 -7.34
CA LYS A 189 10.88 -17.73 -6.69
C LYS A 189 10.49 -16.55 -5.79
N TYR A 190 11.13 -16.43 -4.64
CA TYR A 190 10.81 -15.42 -3.63
C TYR A 190 12.06 -14.63 -3.24
N ILE A 191 12.07 -13.32 -3.49
CA ILE A 191 13.13 -12.42 -3.02
C ILE A 191 12.62 -11.77 -1.73
N PHE A 192 13.14 -12.18 -0.58
CA PHE A 192 12.83 -11.57 0.70
C PHE A 192 13.86 -10.48 1.05
N VAL A 193 13.38 -9.27 1.32
CA VAL A 193 14.23 -8.14 1.73
C VAL A 193 13.92 -7.76 3.17
N ALA A 194 14.89 -7.99 4.06
CA ALA A 194 14.86 -7.53 5.43
C ALA A 194 15.49 -6.13 5.56
N ARG A 195 15.14 -5.40 6.61
CA ARG A 195 15.76 -4.11 6.97
C ARG A 195 15.75 -3.97 8.48
N ASN A 196 16.74 -3.29 9.05
CA ASN A 196 16.79 -3.06 10.49
C ASN A 196 15.43 -2.52 11.03
N PRO A 197 14.81 -3.15 12.06
CA PRO A 197 13.49 -2.78 12.55
C PRO A 197 13.39 -1.33 13.06
N LYS A 198 14.49 -0.73 13.54
CA LYS A 198 14.51 0.67 13.99
C LYS A 198 14.26 1.62 12.81
N ASP A 199 14.99 1.43 11.71
CA ASP A 199 14.79 2.22 10.48
C ASP A 199 13.47 1.89 9.79
N CYS A 200 13.03 0.63 9.87
CA CYS A 200 11.73 0.19 9.38
C CYS A 200 10.60 0.95 10.08
N CYS A 201 10.57 0.97 11.41
CA CYS A 201 9.58 1.66 12.23
C CYS A 201 9.45 3.14 11.84
N VAL A 202 10.56 3.86 11.75
CA VAL A 202 10.57 5.27 11.34
C VAL A 202 10.05 5.45 9.92
N SER A 203 10.50 4.61 9.00
CA SER A 203 10.02 4.69 7.62
C SER A 203 8.54 4.35 7.48
N PHE A 204 7.99 3.54 8.38
CA PHE A 204 6.58 3.14 8.40
C PHE A 204 5.71 4.26 8.94
N TYR A 205 6.09 4.88 10.05
CA TYR A 205 5.41 6.07 10.56
C TYR A 205 5.19 7.14 9.48
N HIS A 206 6.27 7.56 8.80
CA HIS A 206 6.16 8.59 7.76
C HIS A 206 5.30 8.12 6.58
N HIS A 207 5.35 6.85 6.21
CA HIS A 207 4.47 6.32 5.18
C HIS A 207 2.99 6.37 5.57
N THR A 208 2.69 6.04 6.83
CA THR A 208 1.34 6.04 7.37
C THR A 208 0.78 7.46 7.48
N VAL A 209 1.61 8.43 7.89
CA VAL A 209 1.25 9.87 7.90
C VAL A 209 1.03 10.42 6.49
N ASP A 210 1.92 10.09 5.56
CA ASP A 210 1.90 10.64 4.19
C ASP A 210 0.83 9.99 3.29
N THR A 211 0.21 8.89 3.69
CA THR A 211 -0.78 8.16 2.87
C THR A 211 -2.20 8.43 3.39
N PRO A 212 -3.04 9.20 2.65
CA PRO A 212 -4.32 9.66 3.16
C PRO A 212 -5.29 8.56 3.60
N GLY A 213 -5.27 7.40 2.93
CA GLY A 213 -6.12 6.25 3.26
C GLY A 213 -5.90 5.63 4.65
N TYR A 214 -4.87 6.07 5.40
CA TYR A 214 -4.70 5.67 6.81
C TYR A 214 -5.36 6.62 7.82
N TYR A 215 -5.88 7.78 7.41
CA TYR A 215 -6.50 8.76 8.32
C TYR A 215 -5.64 9.11 9.56
N PHE A 216 -4.31 9.18 9.37
CA PHE A 216 -3.31 9.34 10.42
C PHE A 216 -2.35 10.55 10.20
N GLN A 217 -2.77 11.56 9.43
CA GLN A 217 -1.91 12.67 8.98
C GLN A 217 -1.38 13.56 10.12
N ASP A 218 -2.13 13.66 11.21
CA ASP A 218 -1.82 14.36 12.47
C ASP A 218 -1.34 13.39 13.58
N GLY A 219 -1.14 12.12 13.23
CA GLY A 219 -0.68 11.09 14.16
C GLY A 219 0.77 11.32 14.60
N LYS A 220 1.06 11.04 15.88
CA LYS A 220 2.38 11.24 16.46
C LYS A 220 3.25 9.99 16.31
N PHE A 221 4.56 10.19 16.25
CA PHE A 221 5.52 9.08 16.21
C PHE A 221 5.41 8.18 17.44
N ASP A 222 5.20 8.75 18.63
CA ASP A 222 5.05 7.97 19.86
C ASP A 222 3.85 7.02 19.81
N ASP A 223 2.69 7.50 19.32
CA ASP A 223 1.49 6.68 19.14
C ASP A 223 1.77 5.52 18.16
N PHE A 224 2.41 5.83 17.03
CA PHE A 224 2.78 4.83 16.04
C PHE A 224 3.80 3.82 16.56
N PHE A 225 4.78 4.27 17.35
CA PHE A 225 5.79 3.40 17.93
C PHE A 225 5.15 2.37 18.86
N GLU A 226 4.17 2.76 19.68
CA GLU A 226 3.44 1.83 20.55
C GLU A 226 2.71 0.75 19.73
N LEU A 227 2.09 1.13 18.60
CA LEU A 227 1.45 0.18 17.71
C LEU A 227 2.48 -0.76 17.07
N PHE A 228 3.59 -0.22 16.56
CA PHE A 228 4.64 -1.00 15.91
C PHE A 228 5.24 -2.03 16.87
N ILE A 229 5.60 -1.62 18.09
CA ILE A 229 6.24 -2.52 19.06
C ILE A 229 5.27 -3.58 19.61
N LYS A 230 3.96 -3.35 19.56
CA LYS A 230 2.94 -4.35 19.90
C LYS A 230 2.54 -5.25 18.72
N GLY A 231 2.99 -4.96 17.50
CA GLY A 231 2.54 -5.65 16.29
C GLY A 231 1.10 -5.29 15.88
N GLU A 232 0.64 -4.11 16.28
CA GLU A 232 -0.72 -3.59 16.04
C GLU A 232 -0.81 -2.69 14.78
N VAL A 233 0.21 -2.73 13.92
CA VAL A 233 0.22 -2.08 12.60
C VAL A 233 -0.37 -3.00 11.51
N ASP A 234 -0.64 -2.47 10.32
CA ASP A 234 -0.97 -3.29 9.16
C ASP A 234 0.17 -4.26 8.83
N PHE A 235 -0.21 -5.47 8.41
CA PHE A 235 0.66 -6.64 8.25
C PHE A 235 1.26 -7.22 9.55
N GLY A 236 0.81 -6.74 10.71
CA GLY A 236 1.07 -7.37 12.02
C GLY A 236 2.45 -7.05 12.60
N ASP A 237 2.99 -7.98 13.38
CA ASP A 237 4.32 -7.85 13.99
C ASP A 237 5.42 -8.03 12.94
N TYR A 238 6.32 -7.04 12.85
CA TYR A 238 7.52 -7.10 12.03
C TYR A 238 8.30 -8.41 12.22
N PHE A 239 8.42 -8.86 13.47
CA PHE A 239 9.21 -10.05 13.80
C PHE A 239 8.57 -11.34 13.31
N ASP A 240 7.24 -11.41 13.27
CA ASP A 240 6.55 -12.61 12.79
C ASP A 240 6.76 -12.78 11.27
N THR A 241 6.81 -11.69 10.52
CA THR A 241 7.19 -11.71 9.10
C THR A 241 8.68 -12.01 8.92
N LEU A 242 9.56 -11.34 9.67
CA LEU A 242 11.01 -11.54 9.55
C LEU A 242 11.42 -12.98 9.86
N LEU A 243 11.01 -13.51 11.02
CA LEU A 243 11.42 -14.84 11.49
C LEU A 243 10.87 -15.93 10.58
N SER A 244 9.59 -15.84 10.20
CA SER A 244 8.97 -16.85 9.34
C SER A 244 9.64 -16.93 7.96
N TRP A 245 10.11 -15.83 7.40
CA TRP A 245 10.88 -15.87 6.15
C TRP A 245 12.35 -16.24 6.35
N TYR A 246 12.92 -15.92 7.50
CA TYR A 246 14.31 -16.24 7.80
C TYR A 246 14.55 -17.75 7.97
N GLU A 247 13.56 -18.50 8.45
CA GLU A 247 13.58 -19.96 8.50
C GLU A 247 13.77 -20.60 7.11
N HIS A 248 13.29 -19.92 6.06
CA HIS A 248 13.35 -20.37 4.67
C HIS A 248 14.48 -19.71 3.86
N ARG A 249 15.40 -18.99 4.51
CA ARG A 249 16.45 -18.22 3.81
C ARG A 249 17.40 -19.06 2.97
N ASP A 250 17.53 -20.34 3.30
CA ASP A 250 18.41 -21.31 2.63
C ASP A 250 17.64 -22.20 1.63
N ASP A 251 16.32 -22.01 1.48
CA ASP A 251 15.54 -22.71 0.46
C ASP A 251 16.01 -22.31 -0.94
N PRO A 252 16.11 -23.25 -1.89
CA PRO A 252 16.69 -22.99 -3.22
C PRO A 252 15.91 -21.98 -4.05
N ASN A 253 14.63 -21.76 -3.71
CA ASN A 253 13.74 -20.80 -4.36
C ASN A 253 13.47 -19.54 -3.53
N VAL A 254 14.30 -19.28 -2.51
CA VAL A 254 14.27 -18.07 -1.69
C VAL A 254 15.62 -17.36 -1.78
N LEU A 255 15.59 -16.05 -2.05
CA LEU A 255 16.74 -15.17 -1.94
C LEU A 255 16.52 -14.22 -0.76
N PHE A 256 17.24 -14.44 0.32
CA PHE A 256 17.28 -13.53 1.45
C PHE A 256 18.37 -12.48 1.26
N ILE A 257 17.99 -11.20 1.27
CA ILE A 257 18.93 -10.07 1.29
C ILE A 257 18.47 -9.00 2.29
N THR A 258 19.38 -8.11 2.65
CA THR A 258 19.05 -6.95 3.51
C THR A 258 19.14 -5.63 2.73
N TYR A 259 18.34 -4.67 3.14
CA TYR A 259 18.44 -3.28 2.70
C TYR A 259 19.87 -2.73 2.90
N GLU A 260 20.50 -3.10 4.02
CA GLU A 260 21.85 -2.66 4.38
C GLU A 260 22.91 -3.24 3.45
N GLN A 261 22.82 -4.53 3.06
CA GLN A 261 23.67 -5.13 2.04
C GLN A 261 23.50 -4.42 0.69
N LEU A 262 22.26 -4.14 0.28
CA LEU A 262 21.97 -3.46 -0.98
C LEU A 262 22.50 -2.01 -0.99
N LYS A 263 22.51 -1.34 0.16
CA LYS A 263 23.13 -0.02 0.34
C LYS A 263 24.66 -0.06 0.31
N LYS A 264 25.26 -1.10 0.91
CA LYS A 264 26.70 -1.25 1.03
C LYS A 264 27.36 -1.60 -0.31
N ASP A 265 26.80 -2.58 -1.02
CA ASP A 265 27.29 -3.04 -2.31
C ASP A 265 26.12 -3.39 -3.22
N LYS A 266 25.65 -2.37 -3.94
CA LYS A 266 24.50 -2.50 -4.83
C LYS A 266 24.80 -3.41 -6.02
N ARG A 267 26.03 -3.33 -6.56
CA ARG A 267 26.44 -4.06 -7.76
C ARG A 267 26.38 -5.56 -7.53
N THR A 268 27.00 -6.03 -6.45
CA THR A 268 26.98 -7.45 -6.08
C THR A 268 25.55 -7.92 -5.79
N CYS A 269 24.72 -7.12 -5.13
CA CYS A 269 23.33 -7.48 -4.87
C CYS A 269 22.49 -7.57 -6.16
N ILE A 270 22.70 -6.67 -7.13
CA ILE A 270 22.02 -6.72 -8.44
C ILE A 270 22.40 -8.01 -9.18
N LEU A 271 23.68 -8.39 -9.20
CA LEU A 271 24.13 -9.63 -9.84
C LEU A 271 23.55 -10.88 -9.15
N LYS A 272 23.49 -10.89 -7.81
CA LYS A 272 22.83 -11.97 -7.04
C LYS A 272 21.34 -12.08 -7.36
N ILE A 273 20.63 -10.95 -7.43
CA ILE A 273 19.22 -10.93 -7.83
C ILE A 273 19.06 -11.46 -9.26
N ALA A 274 19.91 -11.01 -10.20
CA ALA A 274 19.86 -11.46 -11.59
C ALA A 274 20.07 -12.98 -11.70
N GLU A 275 21.10 -13.52 -11.03
CA GLU A 275 21.37 -14.96 -10.96
C GLU A 275 20.20 -15.75 -10.40
N PHE A 276 19.62 -15.26 -9.30
CA PHE A 276 18.48 -15.87 -8.67
C PHE A 276 17.26 -15.89 -9.59
N ILE A 277 16.99 -14.81 -10.34
CA ILE A 277 15.93 -14.78 -11.35
C ILE A 277 16.22 -15.81 -12.45
N GLY A 278 17.46 -15.86 -12.93
CA GLY A 278 17.95 -16.91 -13.81
C GLY A 278 19.38 -16.64 -14.31
N PRO A 279 20.21 -17.67 -14.53
CA PRO A 279 21.61 -17.50 -14.94
C PRO A 279 21.80 -16.60 -16.17
N GLN A 280 20.89 -16.67 -17.13
CA GLN A 280 20.92 -15.85 -18.34
C GLN A 280 20.85 -14.34 -18.07
N TYR A 281 20.25 -13.92 -16.95
CA TYR A 281 20.21 -12.51 -16.58
C TYR A 281 21.55 -12.05 -16.02
N LYS A 282 22.19 -12.86 -15.16
CA LYS A 282 23.54 -12.56 -14.65
C LYS A 282 24.56 -12.54 -15.79
N ASP A 283 24.59 -13.59 -16.61
CA ASP A 283 25.49 -13.68 -17.77
C ASP A 283 25.41 -12.45 -18.67
N LYS A 284 24.18 -11.94 -18.87
CA LYS A 284 23.95 -10.75 -19.67
C LYS A 284 24.52 -9.49 -19.02
N LEU A 285 24.31 -9.32 -17.71
CA LEU A 285 24.84 -8.16 -16.98
C LEU A 285 26.36 -8.19 -16.83
N GLU A 286 26.97 -9.38 -16.74
CA GLU A 286 28.44 -9.52 -16.69
C GLU A 286 29.09 -9.25 -18.04
N LYS A 287 28.40 -9.53 -19.15
CA LYS A 287 28.87 -9.24 -20.52
C LYS A 287 28.61 -7.80 -20.97
N ASP A 288 27.57 -7.17 -20.43
CA ASP A 288 27.15 -5.81 -20.77
C ASP A 288 27.26 -4.90 -19.54
N GLU A 289 28.49 -4.43 -19.29
CA GLU A 289 28.83 -3.52 -18.20
C GLU A 289 27.96 -2.25 -18.20
N LYS A 290 27.65 -1.74 -19.40
CA LYS A 290 26.81 -0.54 -19.55
C LYS A 290 25.41 -0.80 -19.04
N MET A 291 24.83 -1.97 -19.34
CA MET A 291 23.51 -2.34 -18.83
C MET A 291 23.50 -2.44 -17.31
N LEU A 292 24.55 -3.01 -16.69
CA LEU A 292 24.66 -3.06 -15.24
C LEU A 292 24.71 -1.65 -14.62
N GLU A 293 25.49 -0.74 -15.20
CA GLU A 293 25.56 0.65 -14.75
C GLU A 293 24.23 1.40 -14.94
N GLU A 294 23.49 1.13 -16.02
CA GLU A 294 22.11 1.65 -16.19
C GLU A 294 21.17 1.18 -15.08
N ILE A 295 21.24 -0.10 -14.68
CA ILE A 295 20.46 -0.62 -13.54
C ILE A 295 20.89 0.05 -12.24
N ILE A 296 22.19 0.22 -12.00
CA ILE A 296 22.72 0.90 -10.80
C ILE A 296 22.22 2.34 -10.71
N PHE A 297 22.21 3.04 -11.85
CA PHE A 297 21.70 4.41 -12.00
C PHE A 297 20.19 4.50 -11.78
N HIS A 298 19.39 3.68 -12.46
CA HIS A 298 17.92 3.66 -12.35
C HIS A 298 17.43 3.16 -10.98
N SER A 299 18.29 2.48 -10.22
CA SER A 299 18.06 2.09 -8.83
C SER A 299 18.82 2.99 -7.84
N SER A 300 19.28 4.18 -8.25
CA SER A 300 19.86 5.16 -7.34
C SER A 300 18.76 5.90 -6.57
N PHE A 301 19.08 6.34 -5.34
CA PHE A 301 18.13 7.09 -4.52
C PHE A 301 17.64 8.36 -5.23
N LYS A 302 18.56 9.12 -5.86
CA LYS A 302 18.24 10.35 -6.57
C LYS A 302 17.28 10.08 -7.72
N PHE A 303 17.64 9.16 -8.62
CA PHE A 303 16.79 8.81 -9.76
C PHE A 303 15.42 8.34 -9.29
N MET A 304 15.36 7.38 -8.36
CA MET A 304 14.09 6.84 -7.90
C MET A 304 13.20 7.90 -7.23
N LYS A 305 13.79 8.81 -6.44
CA LYS A 305 13.04 9.89 -5.79
C LYS A 305 12.36 10.79 -6.80
N GLU A 306 13.09 11.21 -7.83
CA GLU A 306 12.54 12.06 -8.89
C GLU A 306 11.55 11.29 -9.76
N HIS A 307 11.93 10.08 -10.19
CA HIS A 307 11.17 9.28 -11.15
C HIS A 307 9.87 8.76 -10.58
N VAL A 308 9.87 8.16 -9.38
CA VAL A 308 8.65 7.62 -8.76
C VAL A 308 7.66 8.74 -8.44
N SER A 309 8.13 9.89 -7.92
CA SER A 309 7.27 11.05 -7.68
C SER A 309 6.65 11.57 -8.98
N LYS A 310 7.42 11.61 -10.08
CA LYS A 310 6.91 11.96 -11.41
C LYS A 310 5.81 10.99 -11.86
N LEU A 311 6.04 9.67 -11.78
CA LEU A 311 5.05 8.67 -12.18
C LEU A 311 3.72 8.83 -11.42
N MET A 312 3.79 9.00 -10.09
CA MET A 312 2.58 9.15 -9.26
C MET A 312 1.84 10.46 -9.56
N ALA A 313 2.56 11.55 -9.80
CA ALA A 313 1.96 12.82 -10.21
C ALA A 313 1.25 12.71 -11.57
N GLU A 314 1.88 12.07 -12.55
CA GLU A 314 1.28 11.82 -13.87
C GLU A 314 0.01 10.97 -13.77
N LEU A 315 -0.01 9.95 -12.90
CA LEU A 315 -1.20 9.14 -12.65
C LEU A 315 -2.34 9.98 -12.05
N GLY A 316 -2.03 10.80 -11.03
CA GLY A 316 -3.03 11.68 -10.41
C GLY A 316 -3.63 12.69 -11.40
N ILE A 317 -2.78 13.28 -12.27
CA ILE A 317 -3.24 14.18 -13.34
C ILE A 317 -4.12 13.43 -14.35
N MET A 318 -3.72 12.22 -14.73
CA MET A 318 -4.50 11.38 -15.65
C MET A 318 -5.89 11.07 -15.08
N ILE A 319 -5.97 10.62 -13.82
CA ILE A 319 -7.24 10.32 -13.15
C ILE A 319 -8.13 11.57 -13.08
N ALA A 320 -7.57 12.71 -12.70
CA ALA A 320 -8.32 13.96 -12.53
C ALA A 320 -8.87 14.52 -13.85
N ASN A 321 -8.13 14.37 -14.95
CA ASN A 321 -8.48 15.00 -16.24
C ASN A 321 -9.21 14.06 -17.20
N ASN A 322 -8.99 12.75 -17.11
CA ASN A 322 -9.58 11.78 -18.04
C ASN A 322 -9.78 10.40 -17.38
N PRO A 323 -10.66 10.30 -16.36
CA PRO A 323 -10.88 9.04 -15.65
C PRO A 323 -11.43 7.93 -16.55
N GLU A 324 -12.08 8.29 -17.66
CA GLU A 324 -12.63 7.36 -18.65
C GLU A 324 -11.55 6.50 -19.33
N MET A 325 -10.32 7.02 -19.45
CA MET A 325 -9.18 6.26 -19.98
C MET A 325 -8.83 5.05 -19.12
N LEU A 326 -9.08 5.11 -17.81
CA LEU A 326 -8.92 3.96 -16.94
C LEU A 326 -10.12 3.04 -17.06
N THR A 327 -11.35 3.55 -16.98
CA THR A 327 -12.58 2.72 -16.99
C THR A 327 -12.75 1.94 -18.30
N ASN A 328 -12.32 2.51 -19.43
CA ASN A 328 -12.52 1.92 -20.76
C ASN A 328 -11.33 1.05 -21.20
N ASN A 329 -10.20 1.09 -20.48
CA ASN A 329 -9.04 0.29 -20.82
C ASN A 329 -9.16 -1.13 -20.23
N GLN A 330 -9.49 -2.08 -21.10
CA GLN A 330 -9.65 -3.49 -20.75
C GLN A 330 -8.33 -4.21 -20.44
N ASP A 331 -7.17 -3.65 -20.85
CA ASP A 331 -5.85 -4.20 -20.49
C ASP A 331 -5.49 -3.94 -19.02
N ILE A 332 -6.23 -3.09 -18.31
CA ILE A 332 -6.05 -2.83 -16.87
C ILE A 332 -7.03 -3.72 -16.09
N PRO A 333 -6.58 -4.60 -15.18
CA PRO A 333 -7.51 -5.41 -14.41
C PRO A 333 -8.50 -4.57 -13.60
N SER A 334 -9.74 -5.05 -13.49
CA SER A 334 -10.84 -4.31 -12.86
C SER A 334 -10.55 -3.90 -11.41
N ALA A 335 -9.89 -4.77 -10.65
CA ALA A 335 -9.46 -4.46 -9.28
C ALA A 335 -8.44 -3.31 -9.24
N LEU A 336 -7.47 -3.30 -10.17
CA LEU A 336 -6.50 -2.21 -10.27
C LEU A 336 -7.18 -0.88 -10.66
N ARG A 337 -8.16 -0.92 -11.57
CA ARG A 337 -8.97 0.28 -11.89
C ARG A 337 -9.71 0.82 -10.67
N LYS A 338 -10.37 -0.04 -9.90
CA LYS A 338 -11.07 0.35 -8.67
C LYS A 338 -10.11 1.01 -7.68
N VAL A 339 -8.94 0.42 -7.48
CA VAL A 339 -7.88 0.97 -6.61
C VAL A 339 -7.44 2.35 -7.09
N MET A 340 -7.15 2.52 -8.38
CA MET A 340 -6.73 3.81 -8.93
C MET A 340 -7.81 4.89 -8.82
N LEU A 341 -9.10 4.52 -8.92
CA LEU A 341 -10.25 5.44 -8.86
C LEU A 341 -10.78 5.67 -7.44
N SER A 342 -10.26 4.95 -6.43
CA SER A 342 -10.77 5.01 -5.04
C SER A 342 -10.54 6.36 -4.36
N GLY A 343 -9.54 7.12 -4.79
CA GLY A 343 -9.09 8.30 -4.08
C GLY A 343 -8.21 8.01 -2.86
N ASP A 344 -8.08 6.75 -2.43
CA ASP A 344 -7.29 6.38 -1.24
C ASP A 344 -5.78 6.60 -1.44
N PHE A 345 -5.37 6.62 -2.70
CA PHE A 345 -4.04 7.02 -3.17
C PHE A 345 -4.06 8.40 -3.84
N GLU A 346 -5.22 9.08 -3.93
CA GLU A 346 -5.31 10.44 -4.47
C GLU A 346 -4.63 11.41 -3.52
N LEU A 347 -3.62 12.05 -4.07
CA LEU A 347 -2.82 13.04 -3.39
C LEU A 347 -3.62 14.34 -3.39
N SER A 348 -3.71 15.02 -2.24
CA SER A 348 -4.25 16.39 -2.20
C SER A 348 -3.56 17.23 -3.28
N LYS A 349 -4.32 17.99 -4.07
CA LYS A 349 -3.79 18.89 -5.12
C LYS A 349 -2.74 19.88 -4.58
N LYS A 350 -2.71 20.13 -3.27
CA LYS A 350 -1.76 21.02 -2.59
C LYS A 350 -0.46 20.33 -2.16
N ASP A 351 -0.44 18.99 -2.08
CA ASP A 351 0.65 18.20 -1.47
C ASP A 351 1.24 17.09 -2.36
N ALA A 352 0.85 16.98 -3.64
CA ALA A 352 1.47 16.03 -4.58
C ALA A 352 3.02 16.18 -4.69
N LYS A 353 3.57 17.34 -4.30
CA LYS A 353 5.03 17.59 -4.19
C LYS A 353 5.69 17.09 -2.89
N LYS A 354 4.92 16.65 -1.88
CA LYS A 354 5.44 16.29 -0.54
C LYS A 354 5.49 14.80 -0.25
N ILE A 355 4.74 13.96 -0.98
CA ILE A 355 4.73 12.52 -0.72
C ILE A 355 5.99 11.88 -1.29
N ALA A 356 6.89 11.50 -0.38
CA ALA A 356 8.16 10.91 -0.72
C ALA A 356 8.13 9.41 -0.41
N ILE A 357 7.55 8.59 -1.31
CA ILE A 357 7.73 7.12 -1.34
C ILE A 357 9.22 6.79 -1.12
N VAL A 358 10.08 7.62 -1.71
CA VAL A 358 11.53 7.65 -1.53
C VAL A 358 11.92 8.87 -0.68
N ARG A 359 11.86 8.72 0.66
CA ARG A 359 12.07 9.81 1.64
C ARG A 359 13.52 10.25 1.79
N LYS A 360 14.33 9.44 2.48
CA LYS A 360 15.77 9.68 2.74
C LYS A 360 16.69 8.59 2.19
N GLY A 361 16.25 7.33 2.16
CA GLY A 361 17.04 6.22 1.58
C GLY A 361 18.39 5.97 2.24
N ILE A 362 18.47 6.18 3.56
CA ILE A 362 19.67 6.01 4.39
C ILE A 362 19.45 4.92 5.45
N ILE A 363 20.56 4.45 6.01
CA ILE A 363 20.63 3.60 7.19
C ILE A 363 20.90 4.51 8.40
N GLY A 364 20.27 4.24 9.54
CA GLY A 364 20.52 4.93 10.80
C GLY A 364 19.67 6.18 11.03
N ASP A 365 18.64 6.45 10.21
CA ASP A 365 17.76 7.61 10.44
C ASP A 365 16.94 7.48 11.72
N TRP A 366 16.81 6.26 12.23
CA TRP A 366 16.21 5.97 13.53
C TRP A 366 16.84 6.76 14.69
N ARG A 367 18.14 7.10 14.61
CA ARG A 367 18.85 7.89 15.63
C ARG A 367 18.29 9.31 15.80
N ASN A 368 17.59 9.81 14.77
CA ASN A 368 16.95 11.12 14.78
C ASN A 368 15.49 11.10 15.26
N HIS A 369 14.93 9.93 15.59
CA HIS A 369 13.50 9.78 15.88
C HIS A 369 13.23 8.99 17.16
N LEU A 370 13.91 7.85 17.37
CA LEU A 370 13.71 7.05 18.57
C LEU A 370 14.33 7.75 19.78
N SER A 371 13.53 7.95 20.83
CA SER A 371 14.06 8.29 22.15
C SER A 371 14.92 7.13 22.69
N PRO A 372 15.82 7.39 23.65
CA PRO A 372 16.61 6.32 24.28
C PRO A 372 15.75 5.18 24.85
N VAL A 373 14.57 5.50 25.40
CA VAL A 373 13.62 4.52 25.96
C VAL A 373 12.99 3.67 24.86
N GLN A 374 12.52 4.28 23.78
CA GLN A 374 11.95 3.56 22.63
C GLN A 374 13.00 2.66 21.97
N ASN A 375 14.23 3.17 21.80
CA ASN A 375 15.35 2.40 21.27
C ASN A 375 15.61 1.15 22.12
N ALA A 376 15.78 1.31 23.44
CA ALA A 376 16.03 0.19 24.35
C ALA A 376 14.89 -0.85 24.35
N ARG A 377 13.64 -0.42 24.22
CA ARG A 377 12.49 -1.34 24.12
C ARG A 377 12.53 -2.16 22.84
N LEU A 378 12.88 -1.56 21.70
CA LEU A 378 12.97 -2.28 20.44
C LEU A 378 14.20 -3.20 20.38
N GLU A 379 15.32 -2.80 20.98
CA GLU A 379 16.50 -3.66 21.18
C GLU A 379 16.18 -4.88 22.04
N LYS A 380 15.50 -4.66 23.17
CA LYS A 380 15.03 -5.74 24.05
C LYS A 380 14.13 -6.71 23.27
N LYS A 381 13.11 -6.19 22.57
CA LYS A 381 12.21 -7.03 21.76
C LYS A 381 12.98 -7.78 20.65
N PHE A 382 13.93 -7.12 19.98
CA PHE A 382 14.77 -7.75 18.96
C PHE A 382 15.56 -8.92 19.54
N LYS A 383 16.23 -8.71 20.67
CA LYS A 383 16.99 -9.76 21.37
C LYS A 383 16.09 -10.93 21.77
N GLU A 384 14.94 -10.65 22.39
CA GLU A 384 13.98 -11.69 22.83
C GLU A 384 13.42 -12.48 21.64
N LYS A 385 13.03 -11.81 20.55
CA LYS A 385 12.45 -12.46 19.36
C LYS A 385 13.47 -13.25 18.54
N THR A 386 14.75 -12.90 18.59
CA THR A 386 15.81 -13.52 17.78
C THR A 386 16.71 -14.45 18.57
N GLU A 387 16.40 -14.66 19.85
CA GLU A 387 17.12 -15.59 20.72
C GLU A 387 17.19 -16.98 20.10
N GLY A 388 18.36 -17.61 20.16
CA GLY A 388 18.60 -18.92 19.56
C GLY A 388 18.81 -18.94 18.04
N THR A 389 18.74 -17.78 17.36
CA THR A 389 19.01 -17.68 15.91
C THR A 389 20.33 -16.95 15.64
N ASP A 390 20.89 -17.13 14.44
CA ASP A 390 22.00 -16.33 13.92
C ASP A 390 21.55 -14.94 13.44
N LEU A 391 20.23 -14.65 13.40
CA LEU A 391 19.67 -13.36 13.01
C LEU A 391 20.14 -12.22 13.91
N GLN A 392 20.43 -12.51 15.18
CA GLN A 392 21.02 -11.55 16.13
C GLN A 392 22.31 -10.89 15.62
N ASN A 393 23.02 -11.56 14.70
CA ASN A 393 24.26 -11.04 14.13
C ASN A 393 24.05 -10.08 12.95
N LEU A 394 22.85 -10.06 12.34
CA LEU A 394 22.58 -9.36 11.09
C LEU A 394 22.76 -7.83 11.21
N TRP A 395 22.42 -7.28 12.37
CA TRP A 395 22.53 -5.85 12.69
C TRP A 395 23.26 -5.58 14.00
N LYS A 396 24.19 -6.46 14.41
CA LYS A 396 24.86 -6.40 15.73
C LYS A 396 25.54 -5.06 16.06
N ASN A 397 25.94 -4.29 15.05
CA ASN A 397 26.60 -2.98 15.24
C ASN A 397 25.59 -1.82 15.39
N ASP A 398 24.30 -2.08 15.12
CA ASP A 398 23.21 -1.11 15.13
C ASP A 398 22.11 -1.45 16.16
N MET A 399 22.26 -2.57 16.87
CA MET A 399 21.35 -3.09 17.90
C MET A 399 21.93 -3.01 19.30
#